data_AF-A0A9E2P245-F1
#
_entry.id   AF-A0A9E2P245-F1
#
_cell.length_a   1.000
_cell.length_b   1.000
_cell.length_c   1.000
_cell.angle_alpha   90.00
_cell.angle_beta   90.00
_cell.angle_gamma   90.00
#
_symmetry.space_group_name_H-M   'P 1'
#
loop_
_entity.id
_entity.type
_entity.pdbx_description
1 polymer ?
#
loop_
_entity_poly.entity_id
_entity_poly.type
_entity_poly.pdbx_seq_one_letter_code
_entity_poly.pdbx_strand_id
1 'polypeptide(L)'
;MKAVDIDIDYLKTVNYALFHNRIPVCQSVHVVNNSEQPLDDVKVCCKGEFIKNYESNPVGRINAGETVRIMPFEISPDASKLAILTERVITGFTLTITSLGEIIEEKQYEIELMPYDHWLGTTILPQTLASFVSPNHPSINGLVVKAAAALKQATGSSVLTAYQTCNSNDVRLQTAAVFAAIHQTGIVYRGVPASYEDVGQRITMPDQVISNKIGNCIE
;
A
#
# COMPACT_ATOMS: atom_id res chain seq x y z
N MET A 1 -9.18 3.59 36.61
CA MET A 1 -8.78 2.64 35.54
C MET A 1 -10.04 2.16 34.85
N LYS A 2 -10.05 2.03 33.52
CA LYS A 2 -11.18 1.44 32.80
C LYS A 2 -11.22 -0.06 33.09
N ALA A 3 -12.43 -0.62 33.22
CA ALA A 3 -12.65 -2.01 33.63
C ALA A 3 -12.20 -3.03 32.56
N VAL A 4 -12.24 -2.63 31.29
CA VAL A 4 -11.77 -3.43 30.16
C VAL A 4 -10.90 -2.54 29.30
N ASP A 5 -9.79 -3.09 28.80
CA ASP A 5 -8.86 -2.38 27.94
C ASP A 5 -8.65 -3.13 26.62
N ILE A 6 -8.35 -2.39 25.56
CA ILE A 6 -7.98 -2.95 24.26
C ILE A 6 -6.61 -2.43 23.84
N ASP A 7 -5.72 -3.37 23.59
CA ASP A 7 -4.38 -3.15 23.07
C ASP A 7 -4.31 -3.62 21.62
N ILE A 8 -3.81 -2.77 20.74
CA ILE A 8 -3.76 -3.03 19.31
C ILE A 8 -2.41 -2.60 18.74
N ASP A 9 -1.84 -3.49 17.93
CA ASP A 9 -0.70 -3.20 17.09
C ASP A 9 -1.16 -3.16 15.63
N TYR A 10 -0.93 -2.01 14.97
CA TYR A 10 -1.36 -1.76 13.60
C TYR A 10 -0.44 -0.77 12.87
N LEU A 11 -0.45 -0.84 11.54
CA LEU A 11 0.23 0.13 10.68
C LEU A 11 -0.54 1.46 10.72
N LYS A 12 0.08 2.50 11.28
CA LYS A 12 -0.51 3.84 11.37
C LYS A 12 -0.62 4.55 10.02
N THR A 13 0.22 4.20 9.06
CA THR A 13 0.21 4.79 7.72
C THR A 13 0.04 3.69 6.67
N VAL A 14 -0.95 3.84 5.80
CA VAL A 14 -1.31 2.85 4.78
C VAL A 14 -1.59 3.51 3.44
N ASN A 15 -1.45 2.75 2.35
CA ASN A 15 -1.74 3.20 0.99
C ASN A 15 -2.37 2.07 0.16
N TYR A 16 -2.75 2.39 -1.08
CA TYR A 16 -3.32 1.40 -1.99
C TYR A 16 -2.36 0.23 -2.28
N ALA A 17 -1.05 0.48 -2.34
CA ALA A 17 -0.06 -0.58 -2.58
C ALA A 17 -0.07 -1.64 -1.47
N LEU A 18 -0.13 -1.25 -0.19
CA LEU A 18 -0.24 -2.21 0.92
C LEU A 18 -1.51 -3.05 0.81
N PHE A 19 -2.64 -2.39 0.54
CA PHE A 19 -3.92 -3.05 0.35
C PHE A 19 -3.88 -4.05 -0.81
N HIS A 20 -3.38 -3.64 -1.97
CA HIS A 20 -3.29 -4.47 -3.18
C HIS A 20 -2.42 -5.72 -2.95
N ASN A 21 -1.33 -5.58 -2.20
CA ASN A 21 -0.43 -6.69 -1.85
C ASN A 21 -0.90 -7.53 -0.66
N ARG A 22 -2.09 -7.25 -0.10
CA ARG A 22 -2.66 -7.95 1.07
C ARG A 22 -1.75 -7.91 2.30
N ILE A 23 -1.06 -6.80 2.49
CA ILE A 23 -0.31 -6.56 3.71
C ILE A 23 -1.31 -6.29 4.85
N PRO A 24 -1.28 -7.07 5.95
CA PRO A 24 -2.21 -6.86 7.05
C PRO A 24 -1.92 -5.52 7.75
N VAL A 25 -2.92 -4.65 7.83
CA VAL A 25 -2.83 -3.39 8.57
C VAL A 25 -2.82 -3.67 10.07
N CYS A 26 -3.67 -4.58 10.53
CA CYS A 26 -3.73 -5.02 11.92
C CYS A 26 -2.77 -6.20 12.14
N GLN A 27 -1.84 -6.07 13.09
CA GLN A 27 -0.89 -7.12 13.47
C GLN A 27 -1.42 -7.95 14.65
N SER A 28 -2.00 -7.28 15.65
CA SER A 28 -2.63 -7.96 16.79
C SER A 28 -3.63 -7.09 17.51
N VAL A 29 -4.66 -7.72 18.09
CA VAL A 29 -5.62 -7.10 18.99
C VAL A 29 -5.75 -7.97 20.23
N HIS A 30 -5.65 -7.36 21.40
CA HIS A 30 -5.78 -8.01 22.69
C HIS A 30 -6.84 -7.28 23.51
N VAL A 31 -7.73 -8.05 24.12
CA VAL A 31 -8.69 -7.56 25.12
C VAL A 31 -8.17 -7.96 26.49
N VAL A 32 -8.00 -6.97 27.36
CA VAL A 32 -7.54 -7.12 28.74
C VAL A 32 -8.71 -6.87 29.68
N ASN A 33 -9.14 -7.89 30.41
CA ASN A 33 -10.18 -7.73 31.42
C ASN A 33 -9.54 -7.31 32.75
N ASN A 34 -9.57 -6.01 33.05
CA ASN A 34 -9.07 -5.44 34.31
C ASN A 34 -10.17 -5.35 35.39
N SER A 35 -11.35 -5.90 35.13
CA SER A 35 -12.47 -5.89 36.06
C SER A 35 -12.39 -7.07 37.03
N GLU A 36 -13.20 -7.03 38.08
CA GLU A 36 -13.31 -8.12 39.05
C GLU A 36 -14.26 -9.25 38.57
N GLN A 37 -14.95 -9.07 37.44
CA GLN A 37 -15.95 -10.00 36.92
C GLN A 37 -15.50 -10.62 35.60
N PRO A 38 -15.87 -11.89 35.32
CA PRO A 38 -15.65 -12.47 34.01
C PRO A 38 -16.54 -11.80 32.96
N LEU A 39 -16.03 -11.71 31.74
CA LEU A 39 -16.78 -11.27 30.56
C LEU A 39 -17.15 -12.50 29.74
N ASP A 40 -18.38 -12.54 29.22
CA ASP A 40 -18.89 -13.63 28.40
C ASP A 40 -19.36 -13.08 27.03
N ASP A 41 -19.25 -13.89 25.96
CA ASP A 41 -19.65 -13.54 24.59
C ASP A 41 -19.02 -12.21 24.11
N VAL A 42 -17.70 -12.10 24.26
CA VAL A 42 -16.97 -10.86 23.96
C VAL A 42 -16.72 -10.73 22.46
N LYS A 43 -17.09 -9.59 21.88
CA LYS A 43 -16.79 -9.26 20.48
C LYS A 43 -16.06 -7.93 20.38
N VAL A 44 -15.27 -7.80 19.32
CA VAL A 44 -14.64 -6.54 18.95
C VAL A 44 -15.15 -6.11 17.58
N CYS A 45 -15.65 -4.89 17.50
CA CYS A 45 -16.15 -4.27 16.28
C CYS A 45 -15.22 -3.13 15.86
N CYS A 46 -14.84 -3.08 14.59
CA CYS A 46 -14.10 -1.96 14.00
C CYS A 46 -15.00 -1.19 13.04
N LYS A 47 -15.07 0.14 13.20
CA LYS A 47 -15.80 1.04 12.30
C LYS A 47 -15.01 2.31 12.09
N GLY A 48 -14.98 2.83 10.87
CA GLY A 48 -14.36 4.11 10.57
C GLY A 48 -14.89 4.67 9.25
N GLU A 49 -14.64 5.95 8.98
CA GLU A 49 -15.10 6.57 7.74
C GLU A 49 -14.47 5.90 6.51
N PHE A 50 -13.17 5.61 6.57
CA PHE A 50 -12.41 4.98 5.50
C PHE A 50 -12.10 3.50 5.74
N ILE A 51 -12.60 2.92 6.82
CA ILE A 51 -12.35 1.53 7.20
C ILE A 51 -13.63 0.73 7.01
N LYS A 52 -13.52 -0.44 6.38
CA LYS A 52 -14.64 -1.37 6.25
C LYS A 52 -15.06 -1.85 7.64
N ASN A 53 -16.37 -1.88 7.87
CA ASN A 53 -16.90 -2.42 9.11
C ASN A 53 -16.47 -3.88 9.28
N TYR A 54 -15.96 -4.20 10.46
CA TYR A 54 -15.55 -5.55 10.83
C TYR A 54 -16.12 -5.91 12.20
N GLU A 55 -16.58 -7.13 12.37
CA GLU A 55 -16.99 -7.70 13.66
C GLU A 55 -16.26 -9.03 13.82
N SER A 56 -15.58 -9.22 14.97
CA SER A 56 -14.92 -10.48 15.27
C SER A 56 -15.92 -11.59 15.58
N ASN A 57 -15.48 -12.84 15.47
CA ASN A 57 -16.19 -13.93 16.11
C ASN A 57 -16.25 -13.69 17.64
N PRO A 58 -17.31 -14.17 18.32
CA PRO A 58 -17.37 -14.09 19.76
C PRO A 58 -16.24 -14.92 20.38
N VAL A 59 -15.52 -14.29 21.29
CA VAL A 59 -14.65 -14.97 22.23
C VAL A 59 -15.53 -15.48 23.37
N GLY A 60 -15.20 -16.65 23.91
CA GLY A 60 -15.91 -17.24 25.04
C GLY A 60 -15.75 -16.41 26.32
N ARG A 61 -15.44 -17.08 27.43
CA ARG A 61 -15.21 -16.38 28.68
C ARG A 61 -13.82 -15.76 28.75
N ILE A 62 -13.73 -14.50 29.17
CA ILE A 62 -12.49 -13.83 29.56
C ILE A 62 -12.55 -13.57 31.07
N ASN A 63 -11.74 -14.27 31.84
CA ASN A 63 -11.74 -14.16 33.31
C ASN A 63 -11.17 -12.81 33.77
N ALA A 64 -11.46 -12.44 35.03
CA ALA A 64 -10.85 -11.28 35.67
C ALA A 64 -9.32 -11.37 35.65
N GLY A 65 -8.65 -10.31 35.19
CA GLY A 65 -7.20 -10.24 35.01
C GLY A 65 -6.66 -10.96 33.77
N GLU A 66 -7.51 -11.59 32.95
CA GLU A 66 -7.09 -12.32 31.75
C GLU A 66 -6.91 -11.39 30.55
N THR A 67 -5.94 -11.72 29.70
CA THR A 67 -5.73 -11.08 28.39
C THR A 67 -5.93 -12.11 27.29
N VAL A 68 -6.81 -11.82 26.34
CA VAL A 68 -7.09 -12.71 25.21
C VAL A 68 -6.81 -12.00 23.90
N ARG A 69 -6.08 -12.68 23.01
CA ARG A 69 -5.86 -12.22 21.64
C ARG A 69 -7.09 -12.52 20.78
N ILE A 70 -7.58 -11.52 20.07
CA ILE A 70 -8.70 -11.64 19.13
C ILE A 70 -8.14 -12.09 17.78
N MET A 71 -8.53 -13.28 17.31
CA MET A 71 -8.13 -13.79 15.99
C MET A 71 -9.27 -14.60 15.34
N PRO A 72 -9.47 -14.47 14.02
CA PRO A 72 -8.90 -13.43 13.16
C PRO A 72 -9.46 -12.03 13.50
N PHE A 73 -8.70 -10.98 13.16
CA PHE A 73 -9.17 -9.60 13.25
C PHE A 73 -8.54 -8.76 12.14
N GLU A 74 -9.35 -8.00 11.41
CA GLU A 74 -8.87 -7.20 10.27
C GLU A 74 -9.28 -5.74 10.41
N ILE A 75 -8.33 -4.85 10.13
CA ILE A 75 -8.59 -3.44 9.85
C ILE A 75 -8.31 -3.26 8.36
N SER A 76 -9.37 -3.06 7.58
CA SER A 76 -9.26 -3.03 6.13
C SER A 76 -9.76 -1.69 5.61
N PRO A 77 -8.88 -0.84 5.06
CA PRO A 77 -9.32 0.35 4.35
C PRO A 77 -10.30 0.01 3.23
N ASP A 78 -11.25 0.89 2.97
CA ASP A 78 -12.12 0.80 1.81
C ASP A 78 -11.31 1.09 0.55
N ALA A 79 -11.05 0.05 -0.24
CA ALA A 79 -10.30 0.12 -1.49
C ALA A 79 -10.82 1.19 -2.45
N SER A 80 -12.14 1.39 -2.53
CA SER A 80 -12.75 2.36 -3.45
C SER A 80 -12.44 3.80 -3.03
N LYS A 81 -12.42 4.05 -1.72
CA LYS A 81 -12.04 5.35 -1.15
C LYS A 81 -10.53 5.59 -1.23
N LEU A 82 -9.75 4.55 -0.96
CA LEU A 82 -8.28 4.62 -0.98
C LEU A 82 -7.74 4.88 -2.39
N ALA A 83 -8.37 4.30 -3.42
CA ALA A 83 -7.94 4.43 -4.82
C ALA A 83 -8.12 5.85 -5.39
N ILE A 84 -9.01 6.66 -4.82
CA ILE A 84 -9.31 8.02 -5.30
C ILE A 84 -8.61 9.12 -4.50
N LEU A 85 -7.84 8.76 -3.47
CA LEU A 85 -7.11 9.75 -2.67
C LEU A 85 -6.06 10.43 -3.54
N THR A 86 -6.16 11.76 -3.63
CA THR A 86 -5.18 12.59 -4.32
C THR A 86 -4.17 13.20 -3.36
N GLU A 87 -4.43 13.24 -2.05
CA GLU A 87 -3.56 13.79 -1.01
C GLU A 87 -3.66 12.94 0.26
N ARG A 88 -2.72 13.14 1.19
CA ARG A 88 -2.75 12.50 2.52
C ARG A 88 -4.03 12.85 3.26
N VAL A 89 -4.70 11.84 3.81
CA VAL A 89 -5.86 11.98 4.70
C VAL A 89 -5.53 11.38 6.06
N ILE A 90 -5.62 12.18 7.12
CA ILE A 90 -5.58 11.70 8.50
C ILE A 90 -7.03 11.46 8.92
N THR A 91 -7.35 10.22 9.27
CA THR A 91 -8.69 9.80 9.70
C THR A 91 -8.58 8.84 10.88
N GLY A 92 -9.69 8.28 11.32
CA GLY A 92 -9.69 7.33 12.43
C GLY A 92 -10.68 6.20 12.26
N PHE A 93 -10.51 5.22 13.12
CA PHE A 93 -11.45 4.15 13.35
C PHE A 93 -11.66 3.94 14.84
N THR A 94 -12.82 3.42 15.16
CA THR A 94 -13.25 3.10 16.50
C THR A 94 -13.26 1.60 16.66
N LEU A 95 -12.63 1.11 17.72
CA LEU A 95 -12.82 -0.25 18.21
C LEU A 95 -13.80 -0.22 19.38
N THR A 96 -14.88 -0.98 19.24
CA THR A 96 -15.91 -1.13 20.27
C THR A 96 -15.88 -2.57 20.77
N ILE A 97 -15.72 -2.76 22.09
CA ILE A 97 -15.80 -4.05 22.74
C ILE A 97 -17.21 -4.23 23.27
N THR A 98 -17.85 -5.35 22.93
CA THR A 98 -19.14 -5.74 23.48
C THR A 98 -19.04 -7.04 24.27
N SER A 99 -19.90 -7.20 25.27
CA SER A 99 -20.14 -8.47 25.97
C SER A 99 -21.64 -8.64 26.13
N LEU A 100 -22.15 -9.84 25.82
CA LEU A 100 -23.58 -10.14 25.87
C LEU A 100 -24.44 -9.11 25.07
N GLY A 101 -23.86 -8.51 24.03
CA GLY A 101 -24.51 -7.50 23.19
C GLY A 101 -24.45 -6.05 23.70
N GLU A 102 -23.93 -5.81 24.90
CA GLU A 102 -23.77 -4.46 25.46
C GLU A 102 -22.37 -3.92 25.22
N ILE A 103 -22.25 -2.62 24.94
CA ILE A 103 -20.95 -1.95 24.78
C ILE A 103 -20.31 -1.75 26.15
N ILE A 104 -19.13 -2.33 26.35
CA ILE A 104 -18.38 -2.17 27.60
C ILE A 104 -17.31 -1.09 27.47
N GLU A 105 -16.69 -0.99 26.30
CA GLU A 105 -15.57 -0.10 26.08
C GLU A 105 -15.49 0.32 24.61
N GLU A 106 -15.06 1.55 24.40
CA GLU A 106 -14.84 2.12 23.08
C GLU A 106 -13.55 2.94 23.06
N LYS A 107 -12.72 2.72 22.04
CA LYS A 107 -11.48 3.48 21.80
C LYS A 107 -11.37 3.90 20.36
N GLN A 108 -10.92 5.15 20.17
CA GLN A 108 -10.61 5.72 18.86
C GLN A 108 -9.12 5.63 18.58
N TYR A 109 -8.80 5.32 17.34
CA TYR A 109 -7.45 5.19 16.81
C TYR A 109 -7.33 6.00 15.54
N GLU A 110 -6.18 6.64 15.36
CA GLU A 110 -5.85 7.41 14.17
C GLU A 110 -5.16 6.54 13.13
N ILE A 111 -5.44 6.79 11.86
CA ILE A 111 -4.76 6.16 10.72
C ILE A 111 -4.56 7.20 9.61
N GLU A 112 -3.38 7.20 9.03
CA GLU A 112 -3.01 8.02 7.89
C GLU A 112 -3.16 7.21 6.60
N LEU A 113 -3.92 7.75 5.66
CA LEU A 113 -4.11 7.19 4.33
C LEU A 113 -3.33 8.04 3.34
N MET A 114 -2.39 7.40 2.65
CA MET A 114 -1.58 8.02 1.62
C MET A 114 -2.18 7.74 0.24
N PRO A 115 -2.00 8.67 -0.73
CA PRO A 115 -2.50 8.47 -2.09
C PRO A 115 -1.81 7.28 -2.77
N TYR A 116 -2.42 6.78 -3.84
CA TYR A 116 -1.99 5.52 -4.48
C TYR A 116 -0.57 5.57 -5.04
N ASP A 117 -0.10 6.77 -5.40
CA ASP A 117 1.22 7.09 -5.96
C ASP A 117 2.27 7.38 -4.88
N HIS A 118 1.97 7.21 -3.60
CA HIS A 118 2.93 7.47 -2.52
C HIS A 118 3.59 6.20 -2.02
N TRP A 119 4.91 6.08 -2.17
CA TRP A 119 5.67 5.00 -1.55
C TRP A 119 5.97 5.34 -0.09
N LEU A 120 5.70 4.40 0.82
CA LEU A 120 5.80 4.59 2.28
C LEU A 120 7.24 4.51 2.84
N GLY A 121 8.25 4.64 1.97
CA GLY A 121 9.65 4.70 2.37
C GLY A 121 10.21 3.40 2.94
N THR A 122 11.39 3.53 3.55
CA THR A 122 12.19 2.39 4.04
C THR A 122 11.83 1.94 5.45
N THR A 123 11.07 2.74 6.21
CA THR A 123 10.75 2.45 7.62
C THR A 123 9.58 1.49 7.77
N ILE A 124 8.61 1.53 6.85
CA ILE A 124 7.42 0.67 6.90
C ILE A 124 7.69 -0.64 6.18
N LEU A 125 7.72 -0.62 4.85
CA LEU A 125 7.94 -1.81 4.02
C LEU A 125 8.66 -1.42 2.71
N PRO A 126 10.01 -1.35 2.70
CA PRO A 126 10.78 -0.92 1.53
C PRO A 126 10.44 -1.69 0.24
N GLN A 127 10.21 -2.99 0.35
CA GLN A 127 9.90 -3.88 -0.77
C GLN A 127 8.62 -3.50 -1.53
N THR A 128 7.74 -2.69 -0.94
CA THR A 128 6.52 -2.21 -1.61
C THR A 128 6.81 -1.27 -2.76
N LEU A 129 8.04 -0.76 -2.89
CA LEU A 129 8.49 0.02 -4.05
C LEU A 129 8.27 -0.74 -5.37
N ALA A 130 8.41 -2.06 -5.37
CA ALA A 130 8.18 -2.89 -6.55
C ALA A 130 6.73 -2.82 -7.07
N SER A 131 5.77 -2.40 -6.23
CA SER A 131 4.35 -2.26 -6.60
C SER A 131 4.10 -1.12 -7.59
N PHE A 132 5.05 -0.20 -7.74
CA PHE A 132 4.97 0.94 -8.65
C PHE A 132 5.55 0.64 -10.04
N VAL A 133 6.12 -0.55 -10.25
CA VAL A 133 6.57 -0.99 -11.57
C VAL A 133 5.36 -1.38 -12.43
N SER A 134 4.97 -0.52 -13.36
CA SER A 134 3.76 -0.70 -14.18
C SER A 134 4.09 -0.93 -15.66
N PRO A 135 4.56 -2.13 -16.06
CA PRO A 135 4.98 -2.42 -17.44
C PRO A 135 3.84 -2.39 -18.46
N ASN A 136 2.61 -2.64 -17.98
CA ASN A 136 1.39 -2.63 -18.81
C ASN A 136 0.69 -1.27 -18.84
N HIS A 137 1.29 -0.22 -18.25
CA HIS A 137 0.70 1.11 -18.28
C HIS A 137 0.56 1.58 -19.75
N PRO A 138 -0.59 2.14 -20.17
CA PRO A 138 -0.82 2.49 -21.58
C PRO A 138 0.24 3.42 -22.20
N SER A 139 0.85 4.29 -21.39
CA SER A 139 1.94 5.18 -21.82
C SER A 139 3.21 4.44 -22.26
N ILE A 140 3.42 3.20 -21.80
CA ILE A 140 4.57 2.36 -22.19
C ILE A 140 4.49 1.92 -23.65
N ASN A 141 3.28 1.75 -24.20
CA ASN A 141 3.11 1.31 -25.60
C ASN A 141 3.81 2.24 -26.60
N GLY A 142 3.76 3.56 -26.36
CA GLY A 142 4.46 4.53 -27.20
C GLY A 142 5.98 4.38 -27.15
N LEU A 143 6.52 3.98 -25.99
CA LEU A 143 7.94 3.72 -25.81
C LEU A 143 8.39 2.43 -26.53
N VAL A 144 7.54 1.38 -26.52
CA VAL A 144 7.80 0.13 -27.25
C VAL A 144 7.92 0.38 -28.75
N VAL A 145 7.05 1.22 -29.32
CA VAL A 145 7.11 1.59 -30.74
C VAL A 145 8.41 2.33 -31.07
N LYS A 146 8.83 3.27 -30.21
CA LYS A 146 10.12 3.96 -30.37
C LYS A 146 11.31 3.01 -30.25
N ALA A 147 11.27 2.06 -29.32
CA ALA A 147 12.31 1.05 -29.16
C ALA A 147 12.42 0.15 -30.40
N ALA A 148 11.30 -0.29 -30.97
CA ALA A 148 11.29 -1.05 -32.22
C ALA A 148 11.89 -0.26 -33.40
N ALA A 149 11.63 1.05 -33.48
CA ALA A 149 12.23 1.93 -34.47
C ALA A 149 13.76 2.08 -34.27
N ALA A 150 14.21 2.26 -33.03
CA ALA A 150 15.63 2.33 -32.70
C ALA A 150 16.36 1.01 -33.02
N LEU A 151 15.75 -0.13 -32.71
CA LEU A 151 16.29 -1.45 -33.05
C LEU A 151 16.45 -1.63 -34.56
N LYS A 152 15.46 -1.18 -35.34
CA LYS A 152 15.50 -1.23 -36.81
C LYS A 152 16.65 -0.40 -37.37
N GLN A 153 16.90 0.78 -36.81
CA GLN A 153 18.03 1.61 -37.23
C GLN A 153 19.38 0.94 -36.94
N ALA A 154 19.49 0.24 -35.81
CA ALA A 154 20.73 -0.42 -35.40
C ALA A 154 20.99 -1.77 -36.09
N THR A 155 19.94 -2.52 -36.43
CA THR A 155 20.05 -3.94 -36.84
C THR A 155 19.38 -4.28 -38.18
N GLY A 156 18.58 -3.36 -38.72
CA GLY A 156 17.70 -3.61 -39.87
C GLY A 156 16.35 -4.26 -39.52
N SER A 157 16.16 -4.78 -38.31
CA SER A 157 14.93 -5.43 -37.85
C SER A 157 14.24 -4.66 -36.72
N SER A 158 12.91 -4.52 -36.78
CA SER A 158 12.10 -3.92 -35.70
C SER A 158 11.48 -4.96 -34.76
N VAL A 159 11.86 -6.23 -34.88
CA VAL A 159 11.23 -7.32 -34.12
C VAL A 159 11.79 -7.35 -32.70
N LEU A 160 10.93 -7.10 -31.72
CA LEU A 160 11.23 -7.30 -30.30
C LEU A 160 10.85 -8.74 -29.92
N THR A 161 11.83 -9.65 -29.93
CA THR A 161 11.65 -11.07 -29.65
C THR A 161 11.65 -11.40 -28.15
N ALA A 162 11.90 -10.41 -27.29
CA ALA A 162 12.21 -10.62 -25.88
C ALA A 162 13.30 -11.69 -25.72
N TYR A 163 13.00 -12.83 -25.10
CA TYR A 163 13.94 -13.93 -24.87
C TYR A 163 13.80 -15.09 -25.85
N GLN A 164 12.89 -15.02 -26.84
CA GLN A 164 12.51 -16.16 -27.68
C GLN A 164 13.65 -16.70 -28.56
N THR A 165 14.67 -15.89 -28.86
CA THR A 165 15.82 -16.34 -29.67
C THR A 165 16.87 -17.10 -28.86
N CYS A 166 16.76 -17.09 -27.53
CA CYS A 166 17.76 -17.65 -26.61
C CYS A 166 19.19 -17.11 -26.85
N ASN A 167 19.34 -15.96 -27.51
CA ASN A 167 20.63 -15.36 -27.84
C ASN A 167 20.84 -14.08 -27.02
N SER A 168 21.90 -14.08 -26.20
CA SER A 168 22.21 -12.93 -25.34
C SER A 168 22.52 -11.64 -26.11
N ASN A 169 23.00 -11.73 -27.36
CA ASN A 169 23.28 -10.54 -28.17
C ASN A 169 22.00 -9.86 -28.63
N ASP A 170 20.95 -10.61 -28.96
CA ASP A 170 19.65 -10.06 -29.32
C ASP A 170 19.02 -9.35 -28.13
N VAL A 171 19.15 -9.91 -26.92
CA VAL A 171 18.68 -9.27 -25.68
C VAL A 171 19.43 -7.96 -25.43
N ARG A 172 20.75 -7.93 -25.61
CA ARG A 172 21.55 -6.70 -25.46
C ARG A 172 21.13 -5.63 -26.47
N LEU A 173 20.90 -6.00 -27.73
CA LEU A 173 20.46 -5.07 -28.77
C LEU A 173 19.07 -4.51 -28.49
N GLN A 174 18.12 -5.35 -28.06
CA GLN A 174 16.79 -4.91 -27.65
C GLN A 174 16.85 -3.98 -26.43
N THR A 175 17.68 -4.30 -25.44
CA THR A 175 17.88 -3.47 -24.24
C THR A 175 18.46 -2.11 -24.60
N ALA A 176 19.47 -2.08 -25.48
CA ALA A 176 20.06 -0.85 -25.99
C ALA A 176 19.04 0.00 -26.76
N ALA A 177 18.16 -0.63 -27.54
CA ALA A 177 17.08 0.05 -28.26
C ALA A 177 16.03 0.66 -27.31
N VAL A 178 15.66 -0.05 -26.23
CA VAL A 178 14.78 0.48 -25.18
C VAL A 178 15.44 1.68 -24.48
N PHE A 179 16.71 1.55 -24.08
CA PHE A 179 17.45 2.66 -23.48
C PHE A 179 17.52 3.87 -24.42
N ALA A 180 17.80 3.67 -25.70
CA ALA A 180 17.82 4.73 -26.70
C ALA A 180 16.45 5.43 -26.82
N ALA A 181 15.35 4.67 -26.81
CA ALA A 181 14.00 5.22 -26.85
C ALA A 181 13.66 6.07 -25.61
N ILE A 182 14.09 5.62 -24.42
CA ILE A 182 13.95 6.38 -23.17
C ILE A 182 14.77 7.66 -23.25
N HIS A 183 16.04 7.57 -23.62
CA HIS A 183 16.95 8.71 -23.75
C HIS A 183 16.41 9.76 -24.73
N GLN A 184 15.89 9.34 -25.90
CA GLN A 184 15.27 10.24 -26.89
C GLN A 184 14.01 10.94 -26.39
N THR A 185 13.38 10.46 -25.31
CA THR A 185 12.25 11.16 -24.69
C THR A 185 12.72 12.47 -24.03
N GLY A 186 13.99 12.55 -23.64
CA GLY A 186 14.61 13.74 -23.08
C GLY A 186 14.15 14.02 -21.65
N ILE A 187 14.05 12.97 -20.83
CA ILE A 187 13.66 13.07 -19.42
C ILE A 187 14.77 13.79 -18.66
N VAL A 188 14.40 14.85 -17.94
CA VAL A 188 15.29 15.67 -17.14
C VAL A 188 15.17 15.27 -15.67
N TYR A 189 16.31 15.22 -14.98
CA TYR A 189 16.35 14.97 -13.56
C TYR A 189 15.82 16.18 -12.77
N ARG A 190 14.96 15.91 -11.79
CA ARG A 190 14.51 16.82 -10.75
C ARG A 190 14.83 16.19 -9.40
N GLY A 191 15.21 17.01 -8.43
CA GLY A 191 15.26 16.56 -7.03
C GLY A 191 13.90 16.08 -6.53
N VAL A 192 13.89 15.33 -5.44
CA VAL A 192 12.65 14.91 -4.77
C VAL A 192 11.81 16.17 -4.46
N PRO A 193 10.53 16.22 -4.88
CA PRO A 193 9.66 17.35 -4.57
C PRO A 193 9.61 17.58 -3.06
N ALA A 194 9.46 18.84 -2.66
CA ALA A 194 9.12 19.14 -1.28
C ALA A 194 7.83 18.40 -0.90
N SER A 195 7.92 17.58 0.13
CA SER A 195 6.84 16.73 0.63
C SER A 195 6.62 17.09 2.09
N TYR A 196 5.36 17.12 2.51
CA TYR A 196 4.98 17.36 3.91
C TYR A 196 5.01 16.06 4.72
N GLU A 197 5.34 14.94 4.08
CA GLU A 197 5.37 13.62 4.69
C GLU A 197 6.76 13.35 5.26
N ASP A 198 6.81 12.96 6.55
CA ASP A 198 8.05 12.59 7.23
C ASP A 198 8.64 11.26 6.72
N VAL A 199 7.85 10.49 5.97
CA VAL A 199 8.19 9.14 5.51
C VAL A 199 7.79 8.94 4.06
N GLY A 200 8.75 8.42 3.28
CA GLY A 200 8.52 8.02 1.91
C GLY A 200 8.59 9.18 0.91
N GLN A 201 8.02 8.96 -0.28
CA GLN A 201 7.89 9.99 -1.31
C GLN A 201 6.84 9.58 -2.33
N ARG A 202 6.30 10.57 -3.04
CA ARG A 202 5.50 10.33 -4.23
C ARG A 202 6.35 9.77 -5.36
N ILE A 203 5.77 8.81 -6.08
CA ILE A 203 6.30 8.20 -7.29
C ILE A 203 5.64 8.88 -8.48
N THR A 204 6.46 9.41 -9.38
CA THR A 204 5.97 9.96 -10.64
C THR A 204 5.59 8.79 -11.56
N MET A 205 4.30 8.62 -11.84
CA MET A 205 3.83 7.49 -12.64
C MET A 205 4.31 7.59 -14.11
N PRO A 206 4.42 6.48 -14.87
CA PRO A 206 5.08 6.51 -16.17
C PRO A 206 4.47 7.46 -17.21
N ASP A 207 3.15 7.67 -17.20
CA ASP A 207 2.49 8.68 -18.02
C ASP A 207 2.95 10.10 -17.70
N GLN A 208 3.09 10.43 -16.42
CA GLN A 208 3.60 11.72 -15.97
C GLN A 208 5.07 11.90 -16.33
N VAL A 209 5.91 10.88 -16.15
CA VAL A 209 7.33 10.93 -16.54
C VAL A 209 7.48 11.16 -18.04
N ILE A 210 6.72 10.43 -18.86
CA ILE A 210 6.80 10.51 -20.33
C ILE A 210 6.24 11.84 -20.84
N SER A 211 5.13 12.33 -20.28
CA SER A 211 4.47 13.57 -20.73
C SER A 211 5.24 14.81 -20.30
N ASN A 212 5.65 14.88 -19.02
CA ASN A 212 6.33 16.04 -18.46
C ASN A 212 7.83 16.02 -18.73
N LYS A 213 8.40 14.87 -19.10
CA LYS A 213 9.84 14.64 -19.28
C LYS A 213 10.63 14.98 -18.02
N ILE A 214 10.08 14.62 -16.86
CA ILE A 214 10.70 14.87 -15.55
C ILE A 214 10.65 13.58 -14.75
N GLY A 215 11.78 13.25 -14.12
CA GLY A 215 11.92 12.15 -13.16
C GLY A 215 12.99 12.48 -12.11
N ASN A 216 13.10 11.65 -11.08
CA ASN A 216 14.06 11.75 -9.99
C ASN A 216 14.82 10.42 -9.84
N CYS A 217 15.51 10.20 -8.73
CA CYS A 217 16.34 9.01 -8.52
C CYS A 217 15.56 7.72 -8.25
N ILE A 218 14.25 7.80 -7.97
CA ILE A 218 13.41 6.62 -7.69
C ILE A 218 12.71 6.06 -8.94
N GLU A 219 12.55 6.88 -9.98
CA GLU A 219 12.04 6.47 -11.29
C GLU A 219 13.15 5.92 -12.18
#